data_AF-A0A7X7LT40-F1
#
_entry.id   AF-A0A7X7LT40-F1
#
_cell.length_a   1.000
_cell.length_b   1.000
_cell.length_c   1.000
_cell.angle_alpha   90.00
_cell.angle_beta   90.00
_cell.angle_gamma   90.00
#
_symmetry.space_group_name_H-M   'P 1'
#
loop_
_entity.id
_entity.type
_entity.pdbx_description
1 polymer ?
#
loop_
_entity_poly.entity_id
_entity_poly.type
_entity_poly.pdbx_seq_one_letter_code
_entity_poly.pdbx_strand_id
1 'polypeptide(L)' 'LTDVFGATPSNVAMKLLQPGRVEGIAGVNLPMLLRVLTYRDRDMETVLQRAVSGACEGVMHFAPH' A
#
# COMPACT_ATOMS: atom_id res chain seq x y z
N LEU A 1 -1.21 -0.37 6.15
CA LEU A 1 -0.52 0.68 5.34
C LEU A 1 0.18 1.62 6.31
N THR A 2 1.43 2.00 6.04
CA THR A 2 2.15 3.03 6.79
C THR A 2 2.70 4.10 5.85
N ASP A 3 2.99 5.27 6.40
CA ASP A 3 3.61 6.39 5.70
C ASP A 3 5.06 6.09 5.30
N VAL A 4 5.88 5.60 6.23
CA VAL A 4 7.30 5.38 6.03
C VAL A 4 7.73 4.03 6.62
N PHE A 5 8.66 3.35 5.96
CA PHE A 5 9.27 2.12 6.45
C PHE A 5 10.35 2.40 7.49
N GLY A 6 10.41 1.60 8.55
CA GLY A 6 11.40 1.72 9.62
C GLY A 6 11.05 2.73 10.72
N ALA A 7 9.97 3.51 10.55
CA ALA A 7 9.42 4.35 11.60
C ALA A 7 8.74 3.51 12.69
N THR A 8 8.64 4.06 13.91
CA THR A 8 8.02 3.38 15.07
C THR A 8 6.65 2.76 14.76
N PRO A 9 5.71 3.42 14.06
CA PRO A 9 4.43 2.80 13.70
C PRO A 9 4.60 1.57 12.80
N SER A 10 5.51 1.63 11.81
CA SER A 10 5.78 0.51 10.90
C SER A 10 6.44 -0.68 11.59
N ASN A 11 7.34 -0.43 12.55
CA ASN A 11 8.00 -1.48 13.34
C ASN A 11 7.02 -2.19 14.28
N VAL A 12 6.05 -1.45 14.84
CA VAL A 12 4.96 -2.05 15.62
C VAL A 12 4.03 -2.86 14.72
N ALA A 13 3.62 -2.31 13.57
CA ALA A 13 2.77 -3.03 12.62
C ALA A 13 3.42 -4.32 12.08
N MET A 14 4.75 -4.31 11.85
CA MET A 14 5.51 -5.49 11.42
C MET A 14 5.37 -6.68 12.37
N LYS A 15 5.24 -6.43 13.68
CA LYS A 15 5.04 -7.49 14.68
C LYS A 15 3.66 -8.15 14.62
N LEU A 16 2.71 -7.55 13.89
CA LEU A 16 1.33 -8.01 13.76
C LEU A 16 1.06 -8.72 12.43
N LEU A 17 2.06 -8.79 11.52
CA LEU A 17 1.89 -9.38 10.20
C LEU A 17 1.56 -10.87 10.28
N GLN A 18 0.60 -11.29 9.46
CA GLN A 18 0.13 -12.67 9.33
C GLN A 18 -0.20 -12.90 7.85
N PRO A 19 0.62 -13.66 7.10
CA PRO A 19 0.41 -13.85 5.66
C PRO A 19 -1.03 -14.26 5.32
N GLY A 20 -1.63 -13.60 4.33
CA GLY A 20 -3.00 -13.84 3.90
C GLY A 20 -4.09 -13.30 4.83
N ARG A 21 -3.74 -12.66 5.97
CA ARG A 21 -4.71 -12.08 6.92
C ARG A 21 -4.37 -10.65 7.33
N VAL A 22 -3.12 -10.38 7.66
CA VAL A 22 -2.60 -9.05 8.04
C VAL A 22 -1.34 -8.79 7.23
N GLU A 23 -1.44 -7.89 6.27
CA GLU A 23 -0.37 -7.55 5.35
C GLU A 23 0.07 -6.09 5.52
N GLY A 24 1.35 -5.83 5.29
CA GLY A 24 1.95 -4.51 5.48
C GLY A 24 2.54 -3.94 4.20
N ILE A 25 2.22 -2.69 3.90
CA ILE A 25 2.86 -1.88 2.85
C ILE A 25 3.18 -0.51 3.46
N ALA A 26 4.38 0.00 3.22
CA ALA A 26 4.82 1.34 3.59
C ALA A 26 4.83 2.27 2.37
N GLY A 27 4.90 3.59 2.58
CA GLY A 27 4.90 4.57 1.50
C GLY A 27 3.50 4.88 0.97
N VAL A 28 2.48 4.89 1.85
CA VAL A 28 1.10 5.11 1.42
C VAL A 28 0.94 6.42 0.63
N ASN A 29 0.26 6.34 -0.52
CA ASN A 29 -0.09 7.48 -1.35
C ASN A 29 -1.55 7.37 -1.85
N LEU A 30 -2.07 8.43 -2.46
CA LEU A 30 -3.48 8.47 -2.87
C LEU A 30 -3.85 7.40 -3.92
N PRO A 31 -3.09 7.20 -5.01
CA PRO A 31 -3.36 6.12 -5.97
C PRO A 31 -3.41 4.72 -5.34
N MET A 32 -2.50 4.41 -4.41
CA MET A 32 -2.52 3.18 -3.62
C MET A 32 -3.82 3.04 -2.83
N LEU A 33 -4.23 4.08 -2.09
CA LEU A 33 -5.46 4.05 -1.28
C LEU A 33 -6.70 3.80 -2.13
N LEU A 34 -6.81 4.45 -3.28
CA LEU A 34 -7.93 4.24 -4.20
C LEU A 34 -7.99 2.79 -4.69
N ARG A 35 -6.85 2.20 -5.06
CA ARG A 35 -6.79 0.79 -5.46
C ARG A 35 -7.15 -0.15 -4.30
N VAL A 36 -6.62 0.07 -3.09
CA VAL A 36 -6.96 -0.74 -1.90
C VAL A 36 -8.46 -0.71 -1.65
N LEU A 37 -9.08 0.48 -1.65
CA LEU A 37 -10.51 0.63 -1.42
C LEU A 37 -11.37 0.01 -2.53
N THR A 38 -10.93 0.14 -3.79
CA THR A 38 -11.65 -0.41 -4.96
C THR A 38 -11.64 -1.94 -4.96
N TYR A 39 -10.54 -2.57 -4.55
CA TYR A 39 -10.37 -4.03 -4.57
C TYR A 39 -10.55 -4.66 -3.18
N ARG A 40 -11.05 -3.93 -2.18
CA ARG A 40 -11.10 -4.36 -0.76
C ARG A 40 -11.85 -5.68 -0.52
N ASP A 41 -12.76 -6.04 -1.41
CA ASP A 41 -13.58 -7.27 -1.32
C ASP A 41 -12.95 -8.45 -2.08
N ARG A 42 -11.69 -8.33 -2.51
CA ARG A 42 -10.89 -9.40 -3.14
C ARG A 42 -10.00 -10.08 -2.12
N ASP A 43 -9.35 -11.17 -2.54
CA ASP A 43 -8.34 -11.85 -1.74
C ASP A 43 -7.15 -10.93 -1.43
N MET A 44 -6.44 -11.23 -0.33
CA MET A 44 -5.34 -10.39 0.17
C MET A 44 -4.19 -10.25 -0.82
N GLU A 45 -3.90 -11.29 -1.62
CA GLU A 45 -2.86 -11.24 -2.64
C GLU A 45 -3.23 -10.23 -3.73
N THR A 46 -4.47 -10.28 -4.23
CA THR A 46 -4.98 -9.29 -5.19
C THR A 46 -4.93 -7.88 -4.61
N VAL A 47 -5.36 -7.67 -3.36
CA VAL A 47 -5.33 -6.33 -2.72
C VAL A 47 -3.89 -5.81 -2.62
N LEU A 48 -2.95 -6.65 -2.19
CA LEU A 48 -1.52 -6.32 -2.11
C LEU A 48 -0.95 -5.91 -3.47
N GLN A 49 -1.18 -6.72 -4.49
CA GLN A 49 -0.70 -6.44 -5.85
C GLN A 49 -1.25 -5.12 -6.38
N ARG A 50 -2.55 -4.86 -6.19
CA ARG A 50 -3.21 -3.62 -6.63
C ARG A 50 -2.75 -2.40 -5.85
N ALA A 51 -2.46 -2.55 -4.56
CA ALA A 51 -1.91 -1.48 -3.74
C ALA A 51 -0.52 -1.08 -4.25
N VAL A 52 0.39 -2.03 -4.44
CA VAL A 52 1.75 -1.78 -4.93
C VAL A 52 1.72 -1.21 -6.35
N SER A 53 0.93 -1.79 -7.25
CA SER A 53 0.83 -1.29 -8.64
C SER A 53 0.27 0.13 -8.67
N GLY A 54 -0.79 0.41 -7.91
CA GLY A 54 -1.36 1.75 -7.78
C GLY A 54 -0.36 2.76 -7.23
N ALA A 55 0.43 2.35 -6.23
CA ALA A 55 1.47 3.20 -5.66
C ALA A 55 2.52 3.60 -6.69
N CYS A 56 3.04 2.64 -7.47
CA CYS A 56 4.10 2.87 -8.45
C CYS A 56 3.60 3.60 -9.71
N GLU A 57 2.48 3.14 -10.29
CA GLU A 57 1.90 3.71 -11.52
C GLU A 57 1.34 5.12 -11.30
N GLY A 58 0.97 5.43 -10.06
CA GLY A 58 0.39 6.73 -9.70
C GLY A 58 1.41 7.85 -9.52
N VAL A 59 2.71 7.56 -9.54
CA VAL A 59 3.78 8.58 -9.45
C VAL A 59 4.12 9.06 -10.85
N MET A 60 3.81 10.33 -11.14
CA MET A 60 4.07 10.94 -12.44
C MET A 60 4.77 12.27 -12.26
N HIS A 61 5.81 12.51 -13.07
CA HIS A 61 6.43 13.82 -13.19
C HIS A 61 5.63 14.66 -14.18
N PHE A 62 5.06 15.77 -13.71
CA PHE A 62 4.40 16.75 -14.57
C PHE A 62 5.41 17.84 -14.97
N ALA A 63 5.50 18.12 -16.26
CA ALA A 63 6.29 19.24 -16.79
C ALA A 63 5.36 20.21 -17.56
N PRO A 64 5.63 21.53 -17.53
CA PRO A 64 4.92 22.48 -18.38
C PRO A 64 5.04 22.07 -19.86
N HIS A 65 4.00 22.32 -20.63
CA HIS A 65 4.03 22.21 -22.09
C HIS A 65 4.77 23.39 -22.70
#